data_AF-A0A933IH61-F1
#
_entry.id   AF-A0A933IH61-F1
#
_cell.length_a   1.000
_cell.length_b   1.000
_cell.length_c   1.000
_cell.angle_alpha   90.00
_cell.angle_beta   90.00
_cell.angle_gamma   90.00
#
_symmetry.space_group_name_H-M   'P 1'
#
loop_
_entity.id
_entity.type
_entity.pdbx_description
1 polymer ?
#
loop_
_entity_poly.entity_id
_entity_poly.type
_entity_poly.pdbx_seq_one_letter_code
_entity_poly.pdbx_strand_id
1 'polypeptide(L)' 'MIQNQAPKDPIRAPRGSALSCKGWHQEAALRMLMNNLDPEVGERPQDLVVYGGTGKAARNWECY' A
#
# COMPACT_ATOMS: atom_id res chain seq x y z
N MET A 1 12.17 16.88 13.27
CA MET A 1 11.77 16.52 11.90
C MET A 1 11.65 15.00 11.88
N ILE A 2 10.43 14.46 11.92
CA ILE A 2 10.22 13.02 12.02
C ILE A 2 10.55 12.43 10.64
N GLN A 3 11.60 11.60 10.56
CA GLN A 3 11.92 10.89 9.33
C GLN A 3 10.88 9.78 9.14
N ASN A 4 9.92 10.06 8.26
CA ASN A 4 8.83 9.15 7.95
C ASN A 4 9.25 8.26 6.78
N GLN A 5 9.90 7.14 7.10
CA GLN A 5 10.53 6.26 6.12
C GLN A 5 9.60 5.12 5.72
N ALA A 6 9.79 4.63 4.49
CA ALA A 6 9.11 3.45 3.98
C ALA A 6 9.33 2.24 4.90
N PRO A 7 8.37 1.29 4.96
CA PRO A 7 8.58 0.04 5.66
C PRO A 7 9.80 -0.70 5.09
N LYS A 8 10.53 -1.41 5.97
CA LYS A 8 11.71 -2.20 5.57
C LYS A 8 11.32 -3.38 4.68
N ASP A 9 10.17 -3.98 4.97
CA ASP A 9 9.65 -5.11 4.23
C ASP A 9 8.73 -4.65 3.10
N PRO A 10 8.74 -5.33 1.94
CA PRO A 10 7.85 -5.00 0.84
C PRO A 10 6.39 -5.18 1.22
N ILE A 11 5.55 -4.22 0.86
CA ILE A 11 4.10 -4.30 1.06
C ILE A 11 3.54 -5.32 0.08
N ARG A 12 2.66 -6.22 0.56
CA ARG A 12 1.89 -7.13 -0.27
C ARG A 12 0.50 -7.31 0.31
N ALA A 13 -0.51 -7.37 -0.54
CA ALA A 13 -1.89 -7.55 -0.09
C ALA A 13 -2.08 -8.92 0.59
N PRO A 14 -2.77 -8.98 1.76
CA PRO A 14 -3.20 -10.23 2.36
C PRO A 14 -4.00 -11.10 1.39
N ARG A 15 -3.76 -12.42 1.44
CA ARG A 15 -4.39 -13.41 0.57
C ARG A 15 -5.26 -14.38 1.38
N GLY A 16 -6.14 -15.11 0.71
CA GLY A 16 -7.08 -16.04 1.34
C GLY A 16 -8.28 -15.35 1.99
N SER A 17 -9.06 -16.11 2.76
CA SER A 17 -10.35 -15.69 3.32
C SER A 17 -10.28 -15.10 4.74
N ALA A 18 -9.12 -15.14 5.40
CA ALA A 18 -8.91 -14.54 6.71
C ALA A 18 -8.95 -13.00 6.60
N LEU A 19 -9.63 -12.34 7.54
CA LEU A 19 -9.79 -10.88 7.56
C LEU A 19 -8.83 -10.23 8.55
N SER A 20 -8.25 -9.09 8.15
CA SER A 20 -7.50 -8.19 9.04
C SER A 20 -8.40 -7.08 9.57
N CYS A 21 -9.38 -6.67 8.76
CA CYS A 21 -10.40 -5.67 9.09
C CYS A 21 -11.69 -6.32 9.65
N LYS A 22 -12.62 -5.48 10.14
CA LYS A 22 -13.90 -5.94 10.73
C LYS A 22 -14.90 -6.52 9.72
N GLY A 23 -14.66 -6.33 8.42
CA GLY A 23 -15.57 -6.76 7.37
C GLY A 23 -14.98 -6.62 5.97
N TRP A 24 -15.63 -7.26 5.00
CA TRP A 24 -15.12 -7.37 3.63
C TRP A 24 -15.01 -6.04 2.89
N HIS A 25 -15.89 -5.08 3.14
CA HIS A 25 -15.82 -3.78 2.46
C HIS A 25 -14.54 -3.02 2.86
N GLN A 26 -14.21 -3.01 4.16
CA GLN A 26 -12.98 -2.39 4.65
C GLN A 26 -11.75 -3.20 4.24
N GLU A 27 -11.82 -4.53 4.32
CA GLU A 27 -10.74 -5.42 3.90
C GLU A 27 -10.40 -5.26 2.41
N ALA A 28 -11.41 -5.14 1.54
CA ALA A 28 -11.21 -4.95 0.11
C ALA A 28 -10.46 -3.64 -0.17
N ALA A 29 -10.83 -2.54 0.49
CA ALA A 29 -10.12 -1.27 0.37
C ALA A 29 -8.65 -1.39 0.81
N LEU A 30 -8.40 -2.04 1.96
CA LEU A 30 -7.05 -2.29 2.45
C LEU A 30 -6.23 -3.13 1.45
N ARG A 31 -6.78 -4.24 0.96
CA ARG A 31 -6.08 -5.13 0.02
C ARG A 31 -5.78 -4.44 -1.30
N MET A 32 -6.70 -3.64 -1.82
CA MET A 32 -6.48 -2.89 -3.06
C MET A 32 -5.44 -1.79 -2.88
N LEU A 33 -5.44 -1.09 -1.74
CA LEU A 33 -4.41 -0.12 -1.38
C LEU A 33 -3.02 -0.79 -1.32
N MET A 34 -2.91 -1.91 -0.61
CA MET A 34 -1.65 -2.67 -0.50
C MET A 34 -1.22 -3.26 -1.84
N ASN A 35 -2.15 -3.72 -2.67
CA ASN A 35 -1.85 -4.27 -3.99
C ASN A 35 -1.22 -3.22 -4.93
N ASN A 36 -1.66 -1.96 -4.86
CA ASN A 36 -1.05 -0.88 -5.62
C ASN A 36 0.43 -0.65 -5.24
N LEU A 37 0.85 -1.05 -4.03
CA LEU A 37 2.21 -0.90 -3.52
C LEU A 37 2.99 -2.21 -3.49
N ASP A 38 2.45 -3.28 -4.09
CA ASP A 38 3.20 -4.51 -4.30
C ASP A 38 4.37 -4.25 -5.26
N PRO A 39 5.61 -4.71 -4.97
CA PRO A 39 6.75 -4.57 -5.87
C PRO A 39 6.54 -5.13 -7.29
N GLU A 40 5.61 -6.06 -7.45
CA GLU A 40 5.25 -6.62 -8.76
C GLU A 40 4.18 -5.80 -9.50
N VAL A 41 3.60 -4.78 -8.86
CA VAL A 41 2.49 -3.98 -9.40
C VAL A 41 2.87 -2.50 -9.56
N GLY A 42 3.39 -1.86 -8.51
CA GLY A 42 3.74 -0.44 -8.53
C GLY A 42 5.09 -0.19 -9.19
N GLU A 43 5.21 0.90 -9.97
CA GLU A 43 6.46 1.31 -10.63
C GLU A 43 7.55 1.70 -9.62
N ARG A 44 7.19 2.37 -8.51
CA ARG A 44 8.13 2.78 -7.46
C ARG A 44 7.45 2.83 -6.08
N PRO A 45 7.09 1.66 -5.50
CA PRO A 45 6.24 1.57 -4.32
C PRO A 45 6.87 2.14 -3.05
N GLN A 46 8.21 2.16 -2.93
CA GLN A 46 8.93 2.78 -1.82
C GLN A 46 8.72 4.31 -1.72
N ASP A 47 8.29 4.94 -2.81
CA ASP A 47 7.92 6.36 -2.86
C ASP A 47 6.39 6.57 -2.92
N LEU A 48 5.63 5.49 -2.70
CA LEU A 48 4.18 5.36 -2.86
C LEU A 48 3.68 5.49 -4.29
N VAL A 49 4.55 5.49 -5.30
CA VAL A 49 4.19 5.69 -6.71
C VAL A 49 3.73 4.38 -7.34
N VAL A 50 2.53 4.40 -7.92
CA VAL A 50 1.91 3.27 -8.60
C VAL A 50 2.23 3.30 -10.09
N TYR A 51 1.83 4.36 -10.79
CA TYR A 51 2.13 4.59 -12.20
C TYR A 51 1.91 6.06 -12.58
N GLY A 52 2.23 6.42 -13.83
CA GLY A 52 1.96 7.76 -14.37
C GLY A 52 2.92 8.82 -13.84
N GLY A 53 4.17 8.43 -13.60
CA GLY A 53 5.24 9.31 -13.12
C GLY A 53 5.15 9.64 -11.63
N THR A 54 4.10 10.35 -11.21
CA THR A 54 3.90 10.80 -9.82
C THR A 54 2.56 10.36 -9.22
N GLY A 55 1.80 9.51 -9.89
CA GLY A 55 0.55 8.95 -9.35
C GLY A 55 0.81 8.08 -8.13
N LYS A 56 0.41 8.56 -6.94
CA LYS A 56 0.66 7.87 -5.66
C LYS A 56 -0.58 7.22 -5.07
N ALA A 57 -0.39 6.11 -4.36
CA ALA A 57 -1.45 5.42 -3.62
C ALA A 57 -1.85 6.17 -2.33
N ALA A 58 -0.92 6.91 -1.72
CA ALA A 58 -1.13 7.77 -0.56
C ALA A 58 -0.24 9.01 -0.63
N ARG A 59 -0.55 10.05 0.15
CA ARG A 59 0.16 11.34 0.12
C ARG A 59 1.62 11.22 0.59
N ASN A 60 1.83 10.52 1.70
CA ASN A 60 3.11 10.25 2.34
C ASN A 60 2.96 9.00 3.24
N TRP A 61 4.06 8.53 3.82
CA TRP A 61 4.08 7.32 4.66
C TRP A 61 3.32 7.44 5.99
N GLU A 62 2.90 8.64 6.39
CA GLU A 62 2.15 8.89 7.64
C GLU A 62 0.65 8.85 7.36
N CYS A 63 0.25 9.18 6.13
CA CYS A 63 -1.12 9.02 5.64
C CYS A 63 -1.42 7.60 5.16
N TYR A 64 -0.39 6.79 4.91
CA TYR A 64 -0.50 5.38 4.54
C TYR A 64 -0.68 4.52 5.79
#